data_AF-A0A9E3K8X9-F1
#
_entry.id   AF-A0A9E3K8X9-F1
#
_cell.length_a   1.000
_cell.length_b   1.000
_cell.length_c   1.000
_cell.angle_alpha   90.00
_cell.angle_beta   90.00
_cell.angle_gamma   90.00
#
_symmetry.space_group_name_H-M   'P 1'
#
loop_
_entity.id
_entity.type
_entity.pdbx_description
1 polymer ?
#
loop_
_entity_poly.entity_id
_entity_poly.type
_entity_poly.pdbx_seq_one_letter_code
_entity_poly.pdbx_strand_id
1 'polypeptide(L)'
;MLELRPNCEHCDKNLPNTSTEAMICSFECTYCFSCAMELFKNVCPSCGGNFQPRPIRPAVELGNHPVSTTRIHHPKNLETLQAFIQKYEHIPAQHR
;
A
#
# COMPACT_ATOMS: atom_id res chain seq x y z
N MET A 1 -5.29 -12.34 -9.53
CA MET A 1 -5.23 -11.01 -10.17
C MET A 1 -5.31 -9.97 -9.07
N LEU A 2 -4.53 -8.89 -9.13
CA LEU A 2 -4.53 -7.86 -8.09
C LEU A 2 -5.94 -7.36 -7.79
N GLU A 3 -6.28 -7.27 -6.50
CA GLU A 3 -7.60 -6.86 -6.04
C GLU A 3 -7.88 -5.37 -6.37
N LEU A 4 -6.83 -4.54 -6.41
CA LEU A 4 -6.90 -3.10 -6.63
C LEU A 4 -7.82 -2.39 -5.64
N ARG A 5 -7.49 -2.50 -4.35
CA ARG A 5 -8.23 -1.89 -3.23
C ARG A 5 -8.45 -0.39 -3.44
N PRO A 6 -9.66 0.14 -3.16
CA PRO A 6 -10.06 1.49 -3.56
C PRO A 6 -9.60 2.58 -2.60
N ASN A 7 -8.88 2.25 -1.52
CA ASN A 7 -8.51 3.20 -0.47
C ASN A 7 -7.15 2.86 0.19
N CYS A 8 -6.59 3.86 0.87
CA CYS A 8 -5.43 3.70 1.73
C CYS A 8 -5.85 2.99 3.03
N GLU A 9 -5.18 1.90 3.38
CA GLU A 9 -5.50 1.13 4.57
C GLU A 9 -5.26 1.89 5.87
N HIS A 10 -4.43 2.94 5.86
CA HIS A 10 -4.11 3.72 7.07
C HIS A 10 -4.98 4.97 7.27
N CYS A 11 -5.13 5.79 6.24
CA CYS A 11 -5.79 7.11 6.34
C CYS A 11 -7.12 7.18 5.57
N ASP A 12 -7.56 6.06 4.99
CA ASP A 12 -8.78 5.91 4.19
C ASP A 12 -8.87 6.83 2.94
N LYS A 13 -7.75 7.44 2.52
CA LYS A 13 -7.70 8.22 1.27
C LYS A 13 -8.16 7.37 0.09
N ASN A 14 -9.01 7.92 -0.79
CA ASN A 14 -9.44 7.23 -2.00
C ASN A 14 -8.26 6.99 -2.95
N LEU A 15 -8.11 5.75 -3.40
CA LEU A 15 -7.10 5.28 -4.33
C LEU A 15 -7.78 4.50 -5.48
N PRO A 16 -8.52 5.19 -6.36
CA PRO A 16 -9.16 4.55 -7.51
C PRO A 16 -8.12 3.87 -8.42
N ASN A 17 -8.57 3.01 -9.34
CA ASN A 17 -7.70 2.32 -10.32
C ASN A 17 -6.67 3.26 -10.98
N THR A 18 -7.10 4.47 -11.32
CA THR A 18 -6.30 5.50 -12.01
C THR A 18 -5.41 6.33 -11.07
N SER A 19 -5.41 6.05 -9.77
CA SER A 19 -4.61 6.80 -8.80
C SER A 19 -3.11 6.58 -9.02
N THR A 20 -2.39 7.67 -9.21
CA THR A 20 -0.92 7.69 -9.30
C THR A 20 -0.23 7.64 -7.93
N GLU A 21 -0.99 7.82 -6.85
CA GLU A 21 -0.46 7.81 -5.49
C GLU A 21 -0.62 6.45 -4.79
N ALA A 22 -1.29 5.49 -5.42
CA ALA A 22 -1.51 4.18 -4.81
C ALA A 22 -0.18 3.40 -4.80
N MET A 23 0.24 2.99 -3.61
CA MET A 23 1.41 2.16 -3.38
C MET A 23 0.96 0.78 -2.87
N ILE A 24 1.63 -0.27 -3.30
CA ILE A 24 1.30 -1.66 -2.99
C ILE A 24 2.54 -2.44 -2.58
N CYS A 25 2.40 -3.39 -1.64
CA CYS A 25 3.44 -4.38 -1.32
C CYS A 25 3.12 -5.75 -1.95
N SER A 26 4.01 -6.74 -1.78
CA SER A 26 3.82 -8.10 -2.31
C SER A 26 2.60 -8.85 -1.76
N PHE A 27 2.06 -8.43 -0.61
CA PHE A 27 0.86 -8.98 0.01
C PHE A 27 -0.40 -8.13 -0.25
N GLU A 28 -0.32 -7.24 -1.23
CA GLU A 28 -1.41 -6.34 -1.64
C GLU A 28 -1.88 -5.34 -0.56
N CYS A 29 -1.10 -5.11 0.50
CA CYS A 29 -1.37 -3.99 1.40
C CYS A 29 -1.25 -2.67 0.60
N THR A 30 -2.31 -1.88 0.61
CA THR A 30 -2.45 -0.68 -0.22
C THR A 30 -2.43 0.58 0.64
N TYR A 31 -1.54 1.51 0.33
CA TYR A 31 -1.42 2.79 1.02
C TYR A 31 -1.21 3.93 0.02
N CYS A 32 -1.56 5.16 0.40
CA CYS A 32 -1.19 6.32 -0.41
C CYS A 32 0.31 6.60 -0.28
N PHE A 33 0.86 7.33 -1.25
CA PHE A 33 2.28 7.68 -1.31
C PHE A 33 2.80 8.27 0.01
N SER A 34 2.08 9.23 0.59
CA SER A 34 2.46 9.87 1.86
C SER A 34 2.56 8.86 3.02
N CYS A 35 1.58 7.97 3.19
CA CYS A 35 1.66 6.94 4.22
C CYS A 35 2.82 5.96 3.94
N ALA A 36 2.95 5.47 2.70
CA ALA A 36 3.94 4.47 2.35
C ALA A 36 5.39 4.99 2.46
N MET A 37 5.66 6.18 1.94
CA MET A 37 7.02 6.72 1.80
C MET A 37 7.39 7.63 2.98
N GLU A 38 6.49 8.50 3.43
CA GLU A 38 6.83 9.52 4.43
C GLU A 38 6.63 8.99 5.84
N LEU A 39 5.48 8.36 6.10
CA LEU A 39 5.15 7.83 7.42
C LEU A 39 5.81 6.48 7.68
N PHE A 40 5.75 5.57 6.70
CA PHE A 40 6.25 4.20 6.85
C PHE A 40 7.68 3.98 6.36
N LYS A 41 8.33 5.02 5.80
CA LYS A 41 9.72 4.98 5.33
C LYS A 41 10.01 3.80 4.40
N ASN A 42 9.06 3.48 3.52
CA ASN A 42 9.14 2.35 2.59
C ASN A 42 9.26 0.97 3.29
N VAL A 43 8.74 0.84 4.52
CA VAL A 43 8.62 -0.43 5.26
C VAL A 43 7.15 -0.72 5.45
N CYS A 44 6.66 -1.84 4.90
CA CYS A 44 5.27 -2.22 5.05
C CYS A 44 4.97 -2.56 6.52
N PRO A 45 3.98 -1.90 7.16
CA PRO A 45 3.69 -2.10 8.58
C PRO A 45 3.14 -3.50 8.90
N SER A 46 2.72 -4.25 7.88
CA SER A 46 2.17 -5.61 8.04
C SER A 46 3.19 -6.71 7.76
N CYS A 47 4.18 -6.48 6.87
CA CYS A 47 5.11 -7.55 6.43
C CYS A 47 6.60 -7.16 6.41
N GLY A 48 6.97 -5.90 6.67
CA GLY A 48 8.35 -5.42 6.61
C GLY A 48 8.92 -5.18 5.19
N GLY A 49 8.25 -5.66 4.15
CA GLY A 49 8.66 -5.49 2.75
C GLY A 49 8.62 -4.03 2.27
N ASN A 50 9.08 -3.78 1.04
CA ASN A 50 8.99 -2.45 0.43
C ASN A 50 7.65 -2.24 -0.28
N PHE A 51 7.39 -0.99 -0.66
CA PHE A 51 6.31 -0.62 -1.55
C PHE A 51 6.81 -0.37 -2.97
N GLN A 52 5.88 -0.51 -3.91
CA GLN A 52 6.03 -0.10 -5.30
C GLN A 52 4.76 0.65 -5.74
N PRO A 53 4.82 1.50 -6.78
CA PRO A 53 3.63 2.06 -7.39
C PRO A 53 2.67 0.95 -7.82
N ARG A 54 1.39 1.08 -7.44
CA ARG A 54 0.37 0.10 -7.79
C ARG A 54 0.09 0.19 -9.30
N PRO A 55 0.20 -0.92 -10.05
CA PRO A 55 -0.13 -0.91 -11.47
C PRO A 55 -1.58 -0.50 -11.72
N ILE A 56 -1.80 0.29 -12.78
CA ILE A 56 -3.12 0.69 -13.25
C ILE A 56 -3.67 -0.38 -14.18
N ARG A 57 -4.87 -0.89 -13.92
CA ARG A 57 -5.56 -1.79 -14.86
C ARG A 57 -6.05 -1.00 -16.07
N PRO A 58 -5.75 -1.43 -17.31
CA PRO A 58 -6.24 -0.78 -18.52
C PRO A 58 -7.77 -0.66 -18.53
N ALA A 59 -8.28 0.44 -19.05
CA ALA A 59 -9.73 0.72 -19.05
C ALA A 59 -10.55 -0.37 -19.76
N VAL A 60 -10.02 -0.93 -20.85
CA VAL A 60 -10.66 -2.01 -21.62
C VAL A 60 -10.87 -3.29 -20.82
N GLU A 61 -10.03 -3.53 -19.81
CA GLU A 61 -10.12 -4.73 -18.97
C GLU A 61 -11.10 -4.54 -17.81
N LEU A 62 -11.55 -3.32 -17.49
CA LEU A 62 -12.39 -3.08 -16.31
C LEU A 62 -13.78 -3.74 -16.39
N GLY A 63 -14.29 -4.01 -17.60
CA GLY A 63 -15.55 -4.74 -17.78
C GLY A 63 -15.46 -6.20 -17.35
N ASN A 64 -14.40 -6.89 -17.78
CA ASN A 64 -14.18 -8.31 -17.48
C ASN A 64 -13.48 -8.53 -16.13
N HIS A 65 -12.70 -7.54 -15.70
CA HIS A 65 -11.80 -7.59 -14.55
C HIS A 65 -11.97 -6.34 -13.68
N PRO A 66 -13.15 -6.15 -13.06
CA PRO A 66 -13.42 -4.97 -12.26
C PRO A 66 -12.45 -4.86 -11.08
N VAL A 67 -12.25 -3.62 -10.60
CA VAL A 67 -11.50 -3.36 -9.37
C VAL A 67 -12.37 -3.66 -8.15
N SER A 68 -11.74 -3.95 -7.01
CA SER A 68 -12.47 -4.17 -5.77
C SER A 68 -13.22 -2.91 -5.33
N THR A 69 -14.45 -3.11 -4.88
CA THR A 69 -15.27 -2.10 -4.20
C THR A 69 -15.13 -2.17 -2.68
N THR A 70 -14.47 -3.22 -2.18
CA THR A 70 -14.26 -3.44 -0.75
C THR A 70 -13.19 -2.49 -0.24
N ARG A 71 -13.58 -1.59 0.68
CA ARG A 71 -12.63 -0.75 1.40
C ARG A 71 -12.00 -1.54 2.54
N ILE A 72 -10.70 -1.36 2.74
CA ILE A 72 -10.00 -1.87 3.91
C ILE A 72 -9.45 -0.66 4.65
N HIS A 73 -9.94 -0.41 5.85
CA HIS A 73 -9.44 0.65 6.71
C HIS A 73 -9.00 0.05 8.04
N HIS A 74 -7.69 -0.04 8.21
CA HIS A 74 -7.03 -0.64 9.35
C HIS A 74 -5.85 0.27 9.77
N PRO A 75 -6.14 1.41 10.42
CA PRO A 75 -5.14 2.38 10.80
C PRO A 75 -4.12 1.76 11.77
N LYS A 76 -2.83 1.99 11.48
CA LYS A 76 -1.73 1.52 12.30
C LYS A 76 -1.51 2.48 13.46
N ASN A 77 -1.27 1.92 14.65
CA ASN A 77 -0.84 2.70 15.80
C ASN A 77 0.57 3.24 15.53
N LEU A 78 0.77 4.56 15.61
CA LEU A 78 2.01 5.21 15.21
C LEU A 78 3.18 4.92 16.17
N GLU A 79 2.90 4.73 17.47
CA GLU A 79 3.94 4.47 18.47
C GLU A 79 4.56 3.09 18.25
N THR A 80 3.74 2.05 18.11
CA THR A 80 4.23 0.68 17.87
C THR A 80 4.84 0.53 16.48
N LEU A 81 4.30 1.25 15.51
CA LEU A 81 4.79 1.27 14.14
C LEU A 81 6.20 1.86 14.03
N GLN A 82 6.51 2.94 14.74
CA GLN A 82 7.85 3.54 14.70
C GLN A 82 8.94 2.55 15.10
N ALA A 83 8.74 1.81 16.20
CA ALA A 83 9.67 0.78 16.63
C ALA A 83 9.83 -0.34 15.57
N PHE A 84 8.75 -0.71 14.90
CA PHE A 84 8.80 -1.68 13.81
C PHE A 84 9.57 -1.14 12.59
N ILE A 85 9.33 0.10 12.17
CA ILE A 85 10.01 0.72 11.03
C ILE A 85 11.52 0.81 11.28
N GLN A 86 11.93 1.29 12.46
CA GLN A 86 13.33 1.45 12.84
C GLN A 86 14.13 0.14 12.72
N LYS A 87 13.47 -1.00 12.94
CA LYS A 87 14.10 -2.32 12.78
C LYS A 87 14.48 -2.63 11.32
N TYR A 88 13.73 -2.14 10.33
CA TYR A 88 13.88 -2.54 8.93
C TYR A 88 14.30 -1.42 7.98
N GLU A 89 14.10 -0.15 8.34
CA GLU A 89 14.30 0.98 7.41
C GLU A 89 15.75 1.08 6.88
N HIS A 90 16.71 0.67 7.70
CA HIS A 90 18.14 0.66 7.36
C HIS A 90 18.59 -0.58 6.58
N ILE A 91 17.74 -1.61 6.49
CA ILE A 91 18.04 -2.84 5.78
C ILE A 91 17.51 -2.70 4.34
N PRO A 92 18.33 -2.89 3.29
CA PRO A 92 17.86 -2.89 1.91
C PRO A 92 16.75 -3.91 1.71
N ALA A 93 15.73 -3.59 0.91
CA ALA A 93 14.52 -4.41 0.78
C ALA A 93 14.80 -5.89 0.44
N GLN A 94 15.81 -6.17 -0.39
CA GLN A 94 16.20 -7.54 -0.75
C GLN A 94 16.83 -8.36 0.40
N HIS A 95 17.11 -7.73 1.55
CA HIS A 95 17.73 -8.35 2.73
C HIS A 95 16.88 -8.24 4.00
N ARG A 96 15.64 -7.73 3.90
CA ARG A 96 14.72 -7.59 5.04
C ARG A 96 14.09 -8.91 5.45
#